data_AF-A0A1I5X7B2-F1
#
_entry.id   AF-A0A1I5X7B2-F1
#
_cell.length_a   1.000
_cell.length_b   1.000
_cell.length_c   1.000
_cell.angle_alpha   90.00
_cell.angle_beta   90.00
_cell.angle_gamma   90.00
#
_symmetry.space_group_name_H-M   'P 1'
#
loop_
_entity.id
_entity.type
_entity.pdbx_description
1 polymer ?
#
loop_
_entity_poly.entity_id
_entity_poly.type
_entity_poly.pdbx_seq_one_letter_code
_entity_poly.pdbx_strand_id
1 'polypeptide(L)'
;MTVEAATPARRALFAEVDLAAFIPDAIWVDIPDDPGYREVSRRRDRAAWDAAVAANAPVVTQINLGEPHRPGGDNFPTSSSRQPSIVADMLTALGPRPGDAVLEVGTGTGWNAALLEHRVGPAGRVTTIEVDPGIADTARAALAAAGFAAHVVTGDSEAGWPAAAPYDGMMSTASVRETVPPAWLAQLRPGGRLATPWSTDYAKGALLTLDLGENGVATGRFSTCLSFMRLRSHRRGLFGWEPDQDALADAAVTTTECRDVDLDRMLGPARGNLVIGARLREVSLVFDRDARGPGHHLVELDDLATKSFARLDWPTGSAEPFTVSQLGPRRLWDEAEAAYDWWYEHGQPGPDRLGLAIAPDHCSGHPVRCWTGCGVRRRIGTWPRVGGRARRPGMTSSAGTTFLHR
;
A
#
# COMPACT_ATOMS: atom_id res chain seq x y z
N MET A 1 19.66 -7.82 -2.54
CA MET A 1 19.50 -9.28 -2.38
C MET A 1 19.09 -9.86 -3.72
N THR A 2 19.93 -10.69 -4.34
CA THR A 2 19.63 -11.41 -5.58
C THR A 2 18.46 -12.39 -5.39
N VAL A 3 17.82 -12.80 -6.48
CA VAL A 3 16.70 -13.77 -6.50
C VAL A 3 17.03 -15.11 -5.80
N GLU A 4 18.30 -15.38 -5.49
CA GLU A 4 18.76 -16.60 -4.81
C GLU A 4 18.26 -16.77 -3.36
N ALA A 5 17.89 -15.69 -2.65
CA ALA A 5 17.38 -15.77 -1.27
C ALA A 5 15.88 -16.19 -1.18
N ALA A 6 15.31 -16.66 -2.28
CA ALA A 6 13.95 -17.19 -2.33
C ALA A 6 13.93 -18.67 -1.90
N THR A 7 12.93 -19.05 -1.09
CA THR A 7 12.66 -20.46 -0.74
C THR A 7 12.56 -21.33 -2.01
N PRO A 8 12.88 -22.64 -1.99
CA PRO A 8 12.81 -23.50 -3.17
C PRO A 8 11.49 -23.42 -3.97
N ALA A 9 10.36 -23.30 -3.27
CA ALA A 9 9.03 -23.12 -3.89
C ALA A 9 8.88 -21.79 -4.66
N ARG A 10 9.50 -20.70 -4.18
CA ARG A 10 9.51 -19.40 -4.86
C ARG A 10 10.42 -19.43 -6.10
N ARG A 11 11.57 -20.11 -6.03
CA ARG A 11 12.47 -20.28 -7.18
C ARG A 11 11.83 -21.12 -8.30
N ALA A 12 11.11 -22.18 -7.95
CA ALA A 12 10.39 -23.00 -8.91
C ALA A 12 9.35 -22.18 -9.70
N LEU A 13 8.56 -21.35 -9.02
CA LEU A 13 7.56 -20.48 -9.65
C LEU A 13 8.18 -19.55 -10.72
N PHE A 14 9.34 -18.95 -10.47
CA PHE A 14 9.97 -18.03 -11.44
C PHE A 14 10.71 -18.74 -12.57
N ALA A 15 10.99 -20.04 -12.44
CA ALA A 15 11.54 -20.84 -13.52
C ALA A 15 10.46 -21.28 -14.54
N GLU A 16 9.17 -21.24 -14.15
CA GLU A 16 8.05 -21.66 -15.00
C GLU A 16 7.70 -20.61 -16.08
N VAL A 17 7.90 -19.32 -15.79
CA VAL A 17 7.61 -18.21 -16.71
C VAL A 17 8.75 -17.20 -16.69
N ASP A 18 9.49 -17.11 -17.79
CA ASP A 18 10.64 -16.22 -17.93
C ASP A 18 10.22 -14.74 -17.80
N LEU A 19 10.58 -14.11 -16.68
CA LEU A 19 10.34 -12.69 -16.43
C LEU A 19 10.93 -11.81 -17.54
N ALA A 20 12.13 -12.12 -18.03
CA ALA A 20 12.84 -11.29 -18.99
C ALA A 20 12.10 -11.16 -20.33
N ALA A 21 11.27 -12.14 -20.69
CA ALA A 21 10.42 -12.11 -21.88
C ALA A 21 9.34 -11.01 -21.81
N PHE A 22 8.95 -10.58 -20.61
CA PHE A 22 7.90 -9.58 -20.39
C PHE A 22 8.45 -8.19 -20.08
N ILE A 23 9.76 -8.04 -19.86
CA ILE A 23 10.36 -6.72 -19.58
C ILE A 23 10.66 -6.00 -20.91
N PRO A 24 10.22 -4.73 -21.07
CA PRO A 24 10.50 -3.94 -22.27
C PRO A 24 12.00 -3.62 -22.43
N ASP A 25 12.37 -3.13 -23.62
CA ASP A 25 13.76 -2.76 -23.91
C ASP A 25 14.27 -1.68 -22.95
N ALA A 26 13.50 -0.59 -22.79
CA ALA A 26 13.82 0.49 -21.88
C ALA A 26 13.14 0.26 -20.52
N ILE A 27 13.94 0.33 -19.46
CA ILE A 27 13.51 0.30 -18.07
C ILE A 27 14.12 1.48 -17.33
N TRP A 28 13.57 1.78 -16.16
CA TRP A 28 14.02 2.89 -15.32
C TRP A 28 14.51 2.32 -13.99
N VAL A 29 15.78 2.59 -13.66
CA VAL A 29 16.39 2.15 -12.42
C VAL A 29 16.61 3.36 -11.51
N ASP A 30 16.27 3.17 -10.25
CA ASP A 30 16.58 4.13 -9.19
C ASP A 30 18.11 4.21 -9.03
N ILE A 31 18.63 5.42 -8.88
CA ILE A 31 20.06 5.64 -8.62
C ILE A 31 20.21 5.95 -7.13
N PRO A 32 20.95 5.13 -6.37
CA PRO A 32 21.26 5.46 -4.98
C PRO A 32 21.87 6.86 -4.88
N ASP A 33 21.31 7.69 -4.00
CA ASP A 33 21.80 9.03 -3.67
C ASP A 33 21.66 10.10 -4.79
N ASP A 34 20.93 9.81 -5.88
CA ASP A 34 20.59 10.79 -6.93
C ASP A 34 19.07 10.84 -7.13
N PRO A 35 18.41 12.00 -6.94
CA PRO A 35 16.97 12.11 -7.12
C PRO A 35 16.58 11.89 -8.59
N GLY A 36 16.10 10.69 -8.91
CA GLY A 36 15.50 10.41 -10.21
C GLY A 36 15.61 8.96 -10.66
N TYR A 37 15.18 8.74 -11.90
CA TYR A 37 15.23 7.43 -12.55
C TYR A 37 16.12 7.51 -13.79
N ARG A 38 17.12 6.65 -13.87
CA ARG A 38 17.93 6.52 -15.07
C ARG A 38 17.37 5.45 -15.99
N GLU A 39 17.24 5.80 -17.26
CA GLU A 39 16.90 4.83 -18.29
C GLU A 39 18.06 3.83 -18.51
N VAL A 40 17.73 2.55 -18.51
CA VAL A 40 18.60 1.44 -18.90
C VAL A 40 17.92 0.74 -20.07
N SER A 41 18.66 0.55 -21.17
CA SER A 41 18.14 -0.11 -22.38
C SER A 41 18.81 -1.47 -22.57
N ARG A 42 18.01 -2.51 -22.79
CA ARG A 42 18.47 -3.87 -23.08
C ARG A 42 19.40 -3.93 -24.29
N ARG A 43 19.15 -3.10 -25.31
CA ARG A 43 19.99 -3.00 -26.52
C ARG A 43 21.31 -2.26 -26.27
N ARG A 44 21.31 -1.22 -25.44
CA ARG A 44 22.48 -0.34 -25.23
C ARG A 44 23.37 -0.78 -24.07
N ASP A 45 22.78 -1.33 -23.01
CA ASP A 45 23.44 -1.77 -21.79
C ASP A 45 22.80 -3.07 -21.28
N ARG A 46 23.09 -4.17 -21.97
CA ARG A 46 22.52 -5.48 -21.69
C ARG A 46 22.85 -5.96 -20.27
N ALA A 47 24.07 -5.72 -19.81
CA ALA A 47 24.53 -6.17 -18.50
C ALA A 47 23.77 -5.48 -17.36
N ALA A 48 23.60 -4.16 -17.42
CA ALA A 48 22.81 -3.45 -16.41
C ALA A 48 21.32 -3.84 -16.48
N TRP A 49 20.79 -4.05 -17.68
CA TRP A 49 19.42 -4.51 -17.85
C TRP A 49 19.19 -5.90 -17.25
N ASP A 50 20.07 -6.88 -17.56
CA ASP A 50 19.98 -8.23 -17.02
C ASP A 50 20.14 -8.22 -15.49
N ALA A 51 21.05 -7.41 -14.95
CA ALA A 51 21.23 -7.25 -13.51
C ALA A 51 19.98 -6.68 -12.82
N ALA A 52 19.32 -5.69 -13.44
CA ALA A 52 18.08 -5.12 -12.93
C ALA A 52 16.93 -6.12 -12.95
N VAL A 53 16.79 -6.90 -14.03
CA VAL A 53 15.73 -7.91 -14.18
C VAL A 53 15.95 -9.12 -13.26
N ALA A 54 17.20 -9.52 -13.04
CA ALA A 54 17.56 -10.62 -12.14
C ALA A 54 17.52 -10.22 -10.65
N ALA A 55 17.36 -8.94 -10.33
CA ALA A 55 17.25 -8.48 -8.96
C ALA A 55 15.87 -8.83 -8.38
N ASN A 56 15.82 -9.21 -7.10
CA ASN A 56 14.55 -9.29 -6.39
C ASN A 56 14.11 -7.88 -5.96
N ALA A 57 13.81 -7.03 -6.94
CA ALA A 57 13.38 -5.64 -6.79
C ALA A 57 12.33 -5.32 -7.88
N PRO A 58 11.46 -4.32 -7.68
CA PRO A 58 10.59 -3.86 -8.76
C PRO A 58 11.43 -3.23 -9.89
N VAL A 59 10.99 -3.44 -11.13
CA VAL A 59 11.58 -2.83 -12.33
C VAL A 59 10.59 -1.82 -12.87
N VAL A 60 10.93 -0.53 -12.88
CA VAL A 60 10.04 0.50 -13.44
C VAL A 60 10.07 0.39 -14.97
N THR A 61 8.88 0.26 -15.57
CA THR A 61 8.70 0.04 -17.01
C THR A 61 8.02 1.23 -17.70
N GLN A 62 7.56 2.20 -16.93
CA GLN A 62 7.08 3.49 -17.43
C GLN A 62 7.19 4.55 -16.34
N ILE A 63 7.59 5.75 -16.74
CA ILE A 63 7.53 6.96 -15.91
C ILE A 63 6.59 8.00 -16.54
N ASN A 64 6.15 8.97 -15.76
CA ASN A 64 5.46 10.19 -16.22
C ASN A 64 4.25 9.93 -17.14
N LEU A 65 3.53 8.82 -16.98
CA LEU A 65 2.39 8.42 -17.82
C LEU A 65 2.77 8.23 -19.31
N GLY A 66 4.04 7.87 -19.57
CA GLY A 66 4.57 7.70 -20.93
C GLY A 66 5.22 8.95 -21.51
N GLU A 67 5.16 10.08 -20.81
CA GLU A 67 5.91 11.28 -21.20
C GLU A 67 7.42 11.07 -21.04
N PRO A 68 8.26 11.78 -21.82
CA PRO A 68 9.70 11.67 -21.72
C PRO A 68 10.24 11.95 -20.31
N HIS A 69 11.41 11.37 -20.02
CA HIS A 69 12.19 11.72 -18.84
C HIS A 69 12.47 13.23 -18.80
N ARG A 70 12.35 13.84 -17.62
CA ARG A 70 12.55 15.27 -17.38
C ARG A 70 13.87 15.49 -16.63
N PRO A 71 14.98 15.88 -17.29
CA PRO A 71 16.25 16.13 -16.60
C PRO A 71 16.10 17.24 -15.56
N GLY A 72 16.49 16.98 -14.31
CA GLY A 72 16.37 17.93 -13.21
C GLY A 72 14.92 18.29 -12.81
N GLY A 73 13.93 17.53 -13.29
CA GLY A 73 12.53 17.68 -12.90
C GLY A 73 11.97 16.39 -12.28
N ASP A 74 10.75 16.49 -11.74
CA ASP A 74 10.10 15.35 -11.10
C ASP A 74 9.81 14.23 -12.12
N ASN A 75 10.40 13.06 -11.88
CA ASN A 75 10.10 11.83 -12.60
C ASN A 75 9.48 10.84 -11.63
N PHE A 76 8.29 10.34 -11.94
CA PHE A 76 7.57 9.41 -11.07
C PHE A 76 7.16 8.15 -11.84
N PRO A 77 7.26 6.97 -11.21
CA PRO A 77 6.95 5.72 -11.88
C PRO A 77 5.43 5.57 -12.04
N THR A 78 5.00 5.17 -13.22
CA THR A 78 3.57 4.98 -13.56
C THR A 78 3.25 3.56 -13.98
N SER A 79 4.26 2.74 -14.27
CA SER A 79 4.15 1.28 -14.40
C SER A 79 5.44 0.61 -13.95
N SER A 80 5.32 -0.61 -13.44
CA SER A 80 6.47 -1.43 -13.03
C SER A 80 6.15 -2.91 -13.13
N SER A 81 7.14 -3.71 -13.52
CA SER A 81 7.13 -5.13 -13.18
C SER A 81 7.49 -5.30 -11.70
N ARG A 82 6.72 -6.14 -11.01
CA ARG A 82 6.78 -6.24 -9.55
C ARG A 82 7.96 -7.07 -9.09
N GLN A 83 8.40 -6.78 -7.86
CA GLN A 83 9.38 -7.58 -7.16
C GLN A 83 8.92 -9.07 -7.17
N PRO A 84 9.72 -10.01 -7.72
CA PRO A 84 9.30 -11.40 -7.87
C PRO A 84 8.78 -12.02 -6.57
N SER A 85 9.50 -11.84 -5.45
CA SER A 85 9.07 -12.38 -4.15
C SER A 85 7.68 -11.91 -3.71
N ILE A 86 7.29 -10.67 -3.99
CA ILE A 86 5.95 -10.14 -3.69
C ILE A 86 4.90 -10.80 -4.58
N VAL A 87 5.21 -11.01 -5.87
CA VAL A 87 4.32 -11.74 -6.79
C VAL A 87 4.07 -13.16 -6.29
N ALA A 88 5.10 -13.87 -5.84
CA ALA A 88 4.95 -15.20 -5.26
C ALA A 88 4.08 -15.20 -3.98
N ASP A 89 4.24 -14.19 -3.12
CA ASP A 89 3.44 -14.05 -1.90
C ASP A 89 1.97 -13.78 -2.22
N MET A 90 1.69 -12.94 -3.21
CA MET A 90 0.33 -12.67 -3.68
C MET A 90 -0.30 -13.90 -4.32
N LEU A 91 0.43 -14.65 -5.15
CA LEU A 91 -0.04 -15.90 -5.73
C LEU A 91 -0.32 -16.96 -4.66
N THR A 92 0.53 -17.04 -3.65
CA THR A 92 0.32 -17.94 -2.50
C THR A 92 -0.91 -17.53 -1.69
N ALA A 93 -1.09 -16.22 -1.46
CA ALA A 93 -2.24 -15.69 -0.75
C ALA A 93 -3.55 -15.93 -1.49
N LEU A 94 -3.56 -15.71 -2.81
CA LEU A 94 -4.72 -16.01 -3.68
C LEU A 94 -5.00 -17.51 -3.74
N GLY A 95 -3.97 -18.34 -3.85
CA GLY A 95 -4.10 -19.80 -3.97
C GLY A 95 -4.88 -20.26 -5.21
N PRO A 96 -4.53 -19.81 -6.44
CA PRO A 96 -5.21 -20.25 -7.66
C PRO A 96 -5.05 -21.76 -7.86
N ARG A 97 -6.13 -22.43 -8.25
CA ARG A 97 -6.21 -23.87 -8.48
C ARG A 97 -6.42 -24.19 -9.97
N PRO A 98 -6.01 -25.39 -10.42
CA PRO A 98 -6.32 -25.84 -11.77
C PRO A 98 -7.82 -25.77 -12.06
N GLY A 99 -8.21 -25.15 -13.17
CA GLY A 99 -9.61 -24.94 -13.56
C GLY A 99 -10.23 -23.62 -13.10
N ASP A 100 -9.55 -22.85 -12.24
CA ASP A 100 -10.11 -21.59 -11.73
C ASP A 100 -10.24 -20.53 -12.84
N ALA A 101 -11.29 -19.73 -12.72
CA ALA A 101 -11.45 -18.47 -13.42
C ALA A 101 -10.89 -17.34 -12.57
N VAL A 102 -9.83 -16.67 -13.04
CA VAL A 102 -9.18 -15.59 -12.29
C VAL A 102 -9.28 -14.26 -13.02
N LEU A 103 -9.63 -13.21 -12.27
CA LEU A 103 -9.47 -11.82 -12.70
C LEU A 103 -8.21 -11.21 -12.10
N GLU A 104 -7.33 -10.67 -12.94
CA GLU A 104 -6.27 -9.77 -12.55
C GLU A 104 -6.66 -8.31 -12.81
N VAL A 105 -6.39 -7.42 -11.85
CA VAL A 105 -6.48 -5.98 -12.01
C VAL A 105 -5.08 -5.35 -12.01
N GLY A 106 -4.71 -4.67 -13.09
CA GLY A 106 -3.41 -4.04 -13.29
C GLY A 106 -2.44 -4.93 -14.08
N THR A 107 -2.73 -5.21 -15.36
CA THR A 107 -1.93 -6.10 -16.22
C THR A 107 -0.44 -5.75 -16.23
N GLY A 108 -0.09 -4.46 -16.33
CA GLY A 108 1.29 -4.04 -16.44
C GLY A 108 2.01 -4.71 -17.60
N THR A 109 3.09 -5.46 -17.33
CA THR A 109 3.84 -6.17 -18.38
C THR A 109 3.18 -7.47 -18.88
N GLY A 110 2.16 -7.97 -18.18
CA GLY A 110 1.52 -9.26 -18.49
C GLY A 110 2.20 -10.49 -17.84
N TRP A 111 3.34 -10.34 -17.15
CA TRP A 111 4.04 -11.47 -16.53
C TRP A 111 3.19 -12.17 -15.45
N ASN A 112 2.48 -11.40 -14.61
CA ASN A 112 1.65 -11.98 -13.57
C ASN A 112 0.40 -12.68 -14.16
N ALA A 113 -0.17 -12.16 -15.25
CA ALA A 113 -1.22 -12.86 -16.01
C ALA A 113 -0.73 -14.22 -16.53
N ALA A 114 0.49 -14.29 -17.06
CA ALA A 114 1.10 -15.55 -17.51
C ALA A 114 1.32 -16.55 -16.37
N LEU A 115 1.80 -16.08 -15.20
CA LEU A 115 1.93 -16.92 -14.02
C LEU A 115 0.57 -17.45 -13.54
N LEU A 116 -0.47 -16.60 -13.52
CA LEU A 116 -1.83 -17.01 -13.18
C LEU A 116 -2.34 -18.07 -14.17
N GLU A 117 -2.14 -17.86 -15.47
CA GLU A 117 -2.59 -18.79 -16.53
C GLU A 117 -1.89 -20.14 -16.40
N HIS A 118 -0.58 -20.13 -16.15
CA HIS A 118 0.19 -21.33 -15.87
C HIS A 118 -0.38 -22.11 -14.67
N ARG A 119 -0.77 -21.41 -13.59
CA ARG A 119 -1.28 -22.03 -12.36
C ARG A 119 -2.69 -22.59 -12.48
N VAL A 120 -3.59 -21.90 -13.18
CA VAL A 120 -4.95 -22.41 -13.41
C VAL A 120 -5.00 -23.47 -14.51
N GLY A 121 -3.95 -23.54 -15.34
CA GLY A 121 -3.80 -24.55 -16.38
C GLY A 121 -4.86 -24.46 -17.49
N PRO A 122 -4.88 -25.43 -18.41
CA PRO A 122 -5.67 -25.35 -19.64
C PRO A 122 -7.19 -25.44 -19.42
N ALA A 123 -7.63 -25.90 -18.25
CA ALA A 123 -9.04 -25.94 -17.89
C ALA A 123 -9.52 -24.62 -17.24
N GLY A 124 -8.59 -23.76 -16.82
CA GLY A 124 -8.88 -22.47 -16.22
C GLY A 124 -8.89 -21.34 -17.25
N ARG A 125 -9.15 -20.12 -16.77
CA ARG A 125 -9.06 -18.92 -17.60
C ARG A 125 -8.58 -17.73 -16.80
N VAL A 126 -7.78 -16.87 -17.44
CA VAL A 126 -7.32 -15.61 -16.85
C VAL A 126 -7.84 -14.45 -17.69
N THR A 127 -8.53 -13.52 -17.03
CA THR A 127 -8.81 -12.18 -17.56
C THR A 127 -7.91 -11.19 -16.82
N THR A 128 -7.30 -10.24 -17.51
CA THR A 128 -6.48 -9.20 -16.91
C THR A 128 -6.85 -7.83 -17.45
N ILE A 129 -7.05 -6.84 -16.59
CA ILE A 129 -7.49 -5.49 -16.97
C ILE A 129 -6.37 -4.48 -16.78
N GLU A 130 -6.14 -3.65 -17.79
CA GLU A 130 -5.25 -2.51 -17.76
C GLU A 130 -5.99 -1.24 -18.20
N VAL A 131 -5.78 -0.14 -17.46
CA VAL A 131 -6.43 1.15 -17.74
C VAL A 131 -5.69 1.92 -18.84
N ASP A 132 -4.40 1.67 -19.02
CA ASP A 132 -3.58 2.29 -20.04
C ASP A 132 -3.58 1.49 -21.36
N PRO A 133 -4.08 2.05 -22.47
CA PRO A 133 -4.17 1.31 -23.73
C PRO A 133 -2.80 0.87 -24.27
N GLY A 134 -1.76 1.70 -24.14
CA GLY A 134 -0.43 1.37 -24.65
C GLY A 134 0.25 0.25 -23.84
N ILE A 135 0.06 0.25 -22.52
CA ILE A 135 0.52 -0.85 -21.66
C ILE A 135 -0.27 -2.13 -21.99
N ALA A 136 -1.59 -2.03 -22.16
CA ALA A 136 -2.43 -3.18 -22.50
C ALA A 136 -2.01 -3.84 -23.82
N ASP A 137 -1.73 -3.06 -24.86
CA ASP A 137 -1.25 -3.57 -26.16
C ASP A 137 0.12 -4.23 -26.04
N THR A 138 1.02 -3.63 -25.25
CA THR A 138 2.34 -4.21 -24.96
C THR A 138 2.20 -5.56 -24.25
N ALA A 139 1.31 -5.65 -23.26
CA ALA A 139 1.06 -6.90 -22.53
C ALA A 139 0.45 -7.98 -23.43
N ARG A 140 -0.49 -7.64 -24.32
CA ARG A 140 -1.06 -8.57 -25.32
C ARG A 140 0.05 -9.17 -26.19
N ALA A 141 0.93 -8.32 -26.71
CA ALA A 141 2.04 -8.75 -27.55
C ALA A 141 3.02 -9.66 -26.78
N ALA A 142 3.36 -9.29 -25.53
CA ALA A 142 4.26 -10.08 -24.69
C ALA A 142 3.69 -11.45 -24.34
N LEU A 143 2.41 -11.52 -23.94
CA LEU A 143 1.71 -12.78 -23.65
C LEU A 143 1.67 -13.69 -24.87
N ALA A 144 1.28 -13.16 -26.04
CA ALA A 144 1.23 -13.93 -27.28
C ALA A 144 2.62 -14.44 -27.69
N ALA A 145 3.66 -13.61 -27.59
CA ALA A 145 5.04 -14.00 -27.89
C ALA A 145 5.58 -15.08 -26.94
N ALA A 146 5.12 -15.09 -25.69
CA ALA A 146 5.46 -16.09 -24.68
C ALA A 146 4.55 -17.34 -24.72
N GLY A 147 3.57 -17.40 -25.63
CA GLY A 147 2.68 -18.56 -25.79
C GLY A 147 1.49 -18.63 -24.83
N PHE A 148 1.14 -17.51 -24.20
CA PHE A 148 0.02 -17.39 -23.26
C PHE A 148 -1.21 -16.77 -23.93
N ALA A 149 -2.40 -17.17 -23.48
CA ALA A 149 -3.69 -16.80 -24.05
C ALA A 149 -4.58 -15.99 -23.08
N ALA A 150 -4.03 -15.50 -21.96
CA ALA A 150 -4.73 -14.65 -21.01
C ALA A 150 -5.44 -13.48 -21.72
N HIS A 151 -6.72 -13.28 -21.39
CA HIS A 151 -7.56 -12.29 -22.04
C HIS A 151 -7.28 -10.89 -21.45
N VAL A 152 -6.55 -10.06 -22.21
CA VAL A 152 -6.21 -8.68 -21.82
C VAL A 152 -7.32 -7.70 -22.23
N VAL A 153 -7.95 -7.08 -21.25
CA VAL A 153 -8.97 -6.04 -21.40
C VAL A 153 -8.35 -4.67 -21.17
N THR A 154 -8.64 -3.72 -22.06
CA THR A 154 -8.34 -2.31 -21.81
C THR A 154 -9.59 -1.65 -21.25
N GLY A 155 -9.54 -1.12 -20.03
CA GLY A 155 -10.72 -0.53 -19.42
C GLY A 155 -10.56 -0.14 -17.95
N ASP A 156 -11.68 0.32 -17.37
CA ASP A 156 -11.73 0.69 -15.97
C ASP A 156 -11.55 -0.53 -15.06
N SER A 157 -10.44 -0.54 -14.35
CA SER A 157 -10.06 -1.56 -13.38
C SER A 157 -10.98 -1.62 -12.16
N GLU A 158 -11.64 -0.51 -11.79
CA GLU A 158 -12.55 -0.46 -10.64
C GLU A 158 -13.87 -1.21 -10.94
N ALA A 159 -14.32 -1.16 -12.18
CA ALA A 159 -15.53 -1.86 -12.65
C ALA A 159 -15.36 -3.39 -12.78
N GLY A 160 -14.13 -3.91 -12.73
CA GLY A 160 -13.84 -5.31 -13.05
C GLY A 160 -14.23 -5.67 -14.49
N TRP A 161 -14.53 -6.94 -14.76
CA TRP A 161 -14.96 -7.40 -16.08
C TRP A 161 -16.14 -8.38 -16.00
N PRO A 162 -17.38 -7.86 -15.91
CA PRO A 162 -18.58 -8.69 -15.76
C PRO A 162 -18.77 -9.74 -16.86
N ALA A 163 -18.28 -9.50 -18.07
CA ALA A 163 -18.51 -10.38 -19.22
C ALA A 163 -17.82 -11.75 -19.11
N ALA A 164 -16.81 -11.91 -18.25
CA ALA A 164 -16.19 -13.22 -17.97
C ALA A 164 -16.39 -13.70 -16.51
N ALA A 165 -17.17 -12.95 -15.73
CA ALA A 165 -17.62 -13.32 -14.41
C ALA A 165 -18.59 -14.53 -14.48
N PRO A 166 -18.73 -15.31 -13.39
CA PRO A 166 -18.10 -15.11 -12.10
C PRO A 166 -16.69 -15.72 -12.03
N TYR A 167 -15.87 -15.20 -11.11
CA TYR A 167 -14.49 -15.59 -10.88
C TYR A 167 -14.35 -16.42 -9.60
N ASP A 168 -13.49 -17.43 -9.63
CA ASP A 168 -13.09 -18.22 -8.47
C ASP A 168 -12.01 -17.49 -7.65
N GLY A 169 -11.22 -16.63 -8.31
CA GLY A 169 -10.21 -15.79 -7.67
C GLY A 169 -10.08 -14.41 -8.31
N MET A 170 -9.68 -13.42 -7.53
CA MET A 170 -9.33 -12.10 -8.02
C MET A 170 -8.03 -11.62 -7.38
N MET A 171 -7.12 -11.12 -8.21
CA MET A 171 -5.89 -10.50 -7.75
C MET A 171 -5.81 -9.08 -8.27
N SER A 172 -5.74 -8.11 -7.37
CA SER A 172 -5.35 -6.76 -7.77
C SER A 172 -3.89 -6.57 -7.51
N THR A 173 -3.18 -6.12 -8.53
CA THR A 173 -1.76 -5.80 -8.44
C THR A 173 -1.56 -4.27 -8.41
N ALA A 174 -2.62 -3.49 -8.23
CA ALA A 174 -2.58 -2.09 -7.84
C ALA A 174 -3.22 -1.93 -6.45
N SER A 175 -2.79 -0.96 -5.66
CA SER A 175 -3.38 -0.77 -4.34
C SER A 175 -4.74 -0.08 -4.41
N VAL A 176 -5.67 -0.58 -3.60
CA VAL A 176 -6.90 0.14 -3.27
C VAL A 176 -6.64 1.09 -2.10
N ARG A 177 -7.31 2.24 -2.12
CA ARG A 177 -7.32 3.22 -1.03
C ARG A 177 -8.60 3.07 -0.23
N GLU A 178 -8.48 2.67 1.03
CA GLU A 178 -9.52 2.58 2.07
C GLU A 178 -10.72 1.65 1.80
N THR A 179 -11.03 1.35 0.54
CA THR A 179 -12.23 0.61 0.13
C THR A 179 -11.91 -0.38 -1.00
N VAL A 180 -12.40 -1.61 -0.87
CA VAL A 180 -12.42 -2.59 -1.98
C VAL A 180 -13.60 -2.26 -2.90
N PRO A 181 -13.40 -2.11 -4.22
CA PRO A 181 -14.48 -1.83 -5.15
C PRO A 181 -15.62 -2.87 -5.05
N PRO A 182 -16.88 -2.46 -4.86
CA PRO A 182 -18.01 -3.39 -4.75
C PRO A 182 -18.17 -4.30 -5.97
N ALA A 183 -17.83 -3.80 -7.16
CA ALA A 183 -17.88 -4.56 -8.41
C ALA A 183 -16.99 -5.81 -8.38
N TRP A 184 -15.86 -5.75 -7.66
CA TRP A 184 -14.95 -6.89 -7.53
C TRP A 184 -15.59 -8.03 -6.73
N LEU A 185 -16.21 -7.71 -5.59
CA LEU A 185 -16.90 -8.70 -4.77
C LEU A 185 -18.15 -9.25 -5.47
N ALA A 186 -18.88 -8.41 -6.21
CA ALA A 186 -20.06 -8.82 -6.98
C ALA A 186 -19.72 -9.80 -8.12
N GLN A 187 -18.47 -9.82 -8.60
CA GLN A 187 -18.01 -10.70 -9.66
C GLN A 187 -17.30 -11.96 -9.14
N LEU A 188 -17.04 -12.05 -7.83
CA LEU A 188 -16.53 -13.27 -7.21
C LEU A 188 -17.66 -14.26 -6.94
N ARG A 189 -17.36 -15.54 -7.15
CA ARG A 189 -18.23 -16.62 -6.68
C ARG A 189 -18.25 -16.67 -5.15
N PRO A 190 -19.35 -17.12 -4.53
CA PRO A 190 -19.28 -17.65 -3.18
C PRO A 190 -18.16 -18.68 -3.04
N GLY A 191 -17.38 -18.58 -1.96
CA GLY A 191 -16.16 -19.34 -1.73
C GLY A 191 -14.93 -18.83 -2.50
N GLY A 192 -15.10 -17.82 -3.35
CA GLY A 192 -14.02 -17.18 -4.10
C GLY A 192 -13.18 -16.25 -3.23
N ARG A 193 -11.95 -16.01 -3.67
CA ARG A 193 -10.95 -15.25 -2.91
C ARG A 193 -10.47 -14.00 -3.65
N LEU A 194 -10.33 -12.90 -2.92
CA LEU A 194 -9.65 -11.68 -3.36
C LEU A 194 -8.28 -11.57 -2.67
N ALA A 195 -7.24 -11.26 -3.42
CA ALA A 195 -5.96 -10.78 -2.91
C ALA A 195 -5.66 -9.38 -3.47
N THR A 196 -5.56 -8.37 -2.61
CA THR A 196 -5.34 -6.98 -3.03
C THR A 196 -4.45 -6.23 -2.05
N PRO A 197 -3.47 -5.45 -2.52
CA PRO A 197 -2.81 -4.45 -1.69
C PRO A 197 -3.84 -3.42 -1.23
N TRP A 198 -3.98 -3.24 0.07
CA TRP A 198 -4.88 -2.26 0.66
C TRP A 198 -4.06 -1.21 1.40
N SER A 199 -4.38 0.06 1.19
CA SER A 199 -3.64 1.19 1.77
C SER A 199 -4.59 2.29 2.26
N THR A 200 -4.04 3.25 3.00
CA THR A 200 -4.72 4.50 3.38
C THR A 200 -3.94 5.70 2.83
N ASP A 201 -4.48 6.90 2.99
CA ASP A 201 -3.73 8.12 2.69
C ASP A 201 -2.54 8.33 3.66
N TYR A 202 -2.63 7.80 4.88
CA TYR A 202 -1.58 7.89 5.90
C TYR A 202 -0.50 6.80 5.78
N ALA A 203 -0.88 5.59 5.34
CA ALA A 203 -0.04 4.40 5.47
C ALA A 203 0.31 3.75 4.13
N LYS A 204 1.57 3.34 4.00
CA LYS A 204 1.97 2.34 3.00
C LYS A 204 1.17 1.04 3.24
N GLY A 205 0.77 0.39 2.16
CA GLY A 205 -0.24 -0.68 2.20
C GLY A 205 0.22 -2.00 2.83
N ALA A 206 -0.74 -2.92 2.95
CA ALA A 206 -0.51 -4.32 3.27
C ALA A 206 -1.34 -5.22 2.36
N LEU A 207 -0.91 -6.47 2.18
CA LEU A 207 -1.70 -7.45 1.42
C LEU A 207 -2.93 -7.85 2.22
N LEU A 208 -4.10 -7.50 1.70
CA LEU A 208 -5.40 -7.94 2.19
C LEU A 208 -5.85 -9.15 1.37
N THR A 209 -6.19 -10.23 2.07
CA THR A 209 -6.90 -11.38 1.49
C THR A 209 -8.31 -11.42 2.06
N LEU A 210 -9.32 -11.58 1.20
CA LEU A 210 -10.74 -11.74 1.59
C LEU A 210 -11.32 -13.00 0.95
N ASP A 211 -12.05 -13.79 1.72
CA ASP A 211 -12.88 -14.90 1.25
C ASP A 211 -14.35 -14.44 1.24
N LEU A 212 -15.03 -14.59 0.10
CA LEU A 212 -16.45 -14.29 -0.02
C LEU A 212 -17.28 -15.47 0.50
N GLY A 213 -18.00 -15.29 1.60
CA GLY A 213 -18.89 -16.32 2.14
C GLY A 213 -20.16 -16.51 1.31
N GLU A 214 -20.81 -17.66 1.46
CA GLU A 214 -22.14 -17.98 0.89
C GLU A 214 -23.23 -16.98 1.28
N ASN A 215 -23.04 -16.26 2.39
CA ASN A 215 -23.93 -15.22 2.88
C ASN A 215 -23.66 -13.84 2.24
N GLY A 216 -22.77 -13.75 1.24
CA GLY A 216 -22.37 -12.51 0.59
C GLY A 216 -21.43 -11.62 1.43
N VAL A 217 -21.00 -12.07 2.61
CA VAL A 217 -20.06 -11.33 3.46
C VAL A 217 -18.64 -11.74 3.10
N ALA A 218 -17.82 -10.79 2.65
CA ALA A 218 -16.39 -11.02 2.46
C ALA A 218 -15.65 -10.81 3.78
N THR A 219 -14.82 -11.76 4.18
CA THR A 219 -14.01 -11.64 5.42
C THR A 219 -12.59 -12.09 5.20
N GLY A 220 -11.63 -11.47 5.88
CA GLY A 220 -10.26 -11.94 5.81
C GLY A 220 -9.28 -11.09 6.60
N ARG A 221 -8.00 -11.12 6.20
CA ARG A 221 -6.88 -10.63 7.01
C ARG A 221 -5.86 -9.87 6.20
N PHE A 222 -5.14 -8.99 6.88
CA PHE A 222 -3.93 -8.39 6.35
C PHE A 222 -2.74 -9.31 6.64
N SER A 223 -1.68 -9.19 5.84
CA SER A 223 -0.46 -9.97 5.98
C SER A 223 0.76 -9.08 5.80
N THR A 224 1.62 -9.36 4.81
CA THR A 224 2.88 -8.63 4.62
C THR A 224 2.61 -7.15 4.30
N CYS A 225 3.42 -6.25 4.86
CA CYS A 225 3.44 -4.84 4.45
C CYS A 225 4.06 -4.73 3.06
N LEU A 226 3.37 -4.05 2.15
CA LEU A 226 3.80 -3.90 0.77
C LEU A 226 3.29 -2.59 0.20
N SER A 227 4.17 -1.91 -0.52
CA SER A 227 3.82 -0.67 -1.21
C SER A 227 3.53 -0.96 -2.68
N PHE A 228 2.39 -0.45 -3.14
CA PHE A 228 1.90 -0.63 -4.49
C PHE A 228 1.42 0.70 -5.02
N MET A 229 1.63 0.95 -6.32
CA MET A 229 0.99 2.06 -6.99
C MET A 229 -0.52 1.95 -6.81
N ARG A 230 -1.16 3.06 -6.42
CA ARG A 230 -2.62 3.11 -6.29
C ARG A 230 -3.28 2.97 -7.65
N LEU A 231 -4.43 2.30 -7.67
CA LEU A 231 -5.38 2.38 -8.78
C LEU A 231 -5.57 3.83 -9.19
N ARG A 232 -5.60 4.11 -10.49
CA ARG A 232 -5.65 5.49 -10.99
C ARG A 232 -6.87 6.24 -10.42
N SER A 233 -8.03 5.60 -10.30
CA SER A 233 -9.25 6.16 -9.70
C SER A 233 -9.16 6.39 -8.18
N HIS A 234 -8.25 5.70 -7.49
CA HIS A 234 -8.01 5.86 -6.05
C HIS A 234 -6.86 6.83 -5.73
N ARG A 235 -6.20 7.42 -6.72
CA ARG A 235 -5.18 8.46 -6.50
C ARG A 235 -5.88 9.74 -6.03
N ARG A 236 -5.34 10.38 -5.00
CA ARG A 236 -5.66 11.78 -4.73
C ARG A 236 -5.12 12.61 -5.90
N GLY A 237 -5.79 13.71 -6.23
CA GLY A 237 -5.21 14.70 -7.14
C GLY A 237 -3.83 15.11 -6.60
N LEU A 238 -2.82 15.07 -7.46
CA LEU A 238 -1.56 15.78 -7.19
C LEU A 238 -1.96 17.24 -6.93
N PHE A 239 -1.50 17.86 -5.84
CA PHE A 239 -1.74 19.28 -5.49
C PHE A 239 -3.10 19.63 -4.85
N GLY A 240 -3.68 18.75 -4.02
CA GLY A 240 -5.06 18.88 -3.53
C GLY A 240 -5.38 20.16 -2.75
N TRP A 241 -4.48 20.66 -1.90
CA TRP A 241 -4.57 21.92 -1.14
C TRP A 241 -3.40 21.94 -0.14
N GLU A 242 -2.72 23.09 0.00
CA GLU A 242 -1.72 23.35 1.03
C GLU A 242 -2.07 24.70 1.68
N PRO A 243 -2.02 24.83 3.02
CA PRO A 243 -2.25 26.13 3.66
C PRO A 243 -1.16 27.12 3.26
N ASP A 244 -1.55 28.36 2.99
CA ASP A 244 -0.58 29.44 2.76
C ASP A 244 0.13 29.85 4.06
N GLN A 245 1.16 30.67 3.93
CA GLN A 245 2.00 31.10 5.06
C GLN A 245 1.21 31.90 6.10
N ASP A 246 0.21 32.67 5.67
CA ASP A 246 -0.61 33.47 6.58
C ASP A 246 -1.53 32.57 7.41
N ALA A 247 -2.16 31.57 6.78
CA ALA A 247 -2.96 30.55 7.47
C ALA A 247 -2.12 29.70 8.44
N LEU A 248 -0.85 29.43 8.10
CA LEU A 248 0.09 28.76 9.00
C LEU A 248 0.52 29.65 10.17
N ALA A 249 0.63 30.97 9.98
CA ALA A 249 0.95 31.90 11.05
C ALA A 249 -0.17 31.99 12.10
N ASP A 250 -1.43 31.82 11.68
CA ASP A 250 -2.60 31.79 12.55
C ASP A 250 -2.91 30.39 13.14
N ALA A 251 -2.10 29.38 12.80
CA ALA A 251 -2.32 28.02 13.29
C ALA A 251 -2.19 27.94 14.81
N ALA A 252 -3.06 27.14 15.44
CA ALA A 252 -2.93 26.90 16.87
C ALA A 252 -1.73 25.99 17.13
N VAL A 253 -0.76 26.53 17.88
CA VAL A 253 0.49 25.85 18.23
C VAL A 253 0.36 25.16 19.58
N THR A 254 0.68 23.87 19.60
CA THR A 254 0.70 23.02 20.79
C THR A 254 2.00 22.22 20.85
N THR A 255 2.26 21.54 21.95
CA THR A 255 3.35 20.55 22.04
C THR A 255 2.79 19.13 22.13
N THR A 256 3.60 18.15 21.75
CA THR A 256 3.26 16.71 21.83
C THR A 256 4.14 15.99 22.86
N GLU A 257 3.59 14.93 23.45
CA GLU A 257 4.36 14.02 24.30
C GLU A 257 5.13 12.96 23.49
N CYS A 258 4.86 12.83 22.18
CA CYS A 258 5.57 11.90 21.31
C CYS A 258 7.07 12.24 21.23
N ARG A 259 7.90 11.18 21.28
CA ARG A 259 9.36 11.25 21.14
C ARG A 259 9.81 10.53 19.87
N ASP A 260 11.11 10.59 19.57
CA ASP A 260 11.71 9.95 18.38
C ASP A 260 11.21 8.50 18.18
N VAL A 261 11.18 7.71 19.26
CA VAL A 261 10.74 6.32 19.23
C VAL A 261 9.25 6.17 18.90
N ASP A 262 8.42 7.12 19.31
CA ASP A 262 6.99 7.11 19.00
C ASP A 262 6.77 7.47 17.53
N LEU A 263 7.44 8.51 17.03
CA LEU A 263 7.33 8.94 15.64
C LEU A 263 7.84 7.87 14.68
N ASP A 264 8.95 7.22 14.99
CA ASP A 264 9.47 6.07 14.24
C ASP A 264 8.45 4.89 14.22
N ARG A 265 7.63 4.72 15.27
CA ARG A 265 6.53 3.73 15.29
C ARG A 265 5.29 4.18 14.52
N MET A 266 4.92 5.45 14.61
CA MET A 266 3.76 6.02 13.93
C MET A 266 3.94 6.01 12.41
N LEU A 267 5.14 6.34 11.93
CA LEU A 267 5.46 6.49 10.51
C LEU A 267 5.96 5.18 9.88
N GLY A 268 6.44 4.23 10.69
CA GLY A 268 7.03 2.96 10.25
C GLY A 268 6.03 1.99 9.61
N PRO A 269 6.25 1.55 8.34
CA PRO A 269 5.37 0.60 7.63
C PRO A 269 5.19 -0.75 8.32
N ALA A 270 6.23 -1.26 8.99
CA ALA A 270 6.19 -2.54 9.69
C ALA A 270 5.66 -2.44 11.13
N ARG A 271 5.13 -1.27 11.53
CA ARG A 271 4.80 -0.96 12.93
C ARG A 271 3.33 -0.60 13.08
N GLY A 272 3.01 0.66 13.39
CA GLY A 272 1.66 1.11 13.68
C GLY A 272 0.96 1.78 12.50
N ASN A 273 1.68 2.16 11.44
CA ASN A 273 1.16 3.11 10.46
C ASN A 273 -0.15 2.64 9.81
N LEU A 274 -0.31 1.34 9.50
CA LEU A 274 -1.52 0.80 8.89
C LEU A 274 -2.73 0.93 9.81
N VAL A 275 -2.56 0.64 11.11
CA VAL A 275 -3.61 0.76 12.12
C VAL A 275 -3.96 2.22 12.34
N ILE A 276 -2.95 3.08 12.45
CA ILE A 276 -3.13 4.51 12.64
C ILE A 276 -3.88 5.09 11.44
N GLY A 277 -3.40 4.80 10.22
CA GLY A 277 -4.05 5.24 8.98
C GLY A 277 -5.48 4.72 8.82
N ALA A 278 -5.76 3.47 9.21
CA ALA A 278 -7.13 2.94 9.19
C ALA A 278 -8.08 3.67 10.16
N ARG A 279 -7.54 4.38 11.15
CA ARG A 279 -8.31 5.24 12.07
C ARG A 279 -8.34 6.70 11.63
N LEU A 280 -7.35 7.14 10.85
CA LEU A 280 -7.23 8.49 10.30
C LEU A 280 -7.81 8.54 8.87
N ARG A 281 -9.14 8.51 8.76
CA ARG A 281 -9.83 8.56 7.47
C ARG A 281 -9.52 9.86 6.73
N GLU A 282 -9.20 9.71 5.44
CA GLU A 282 -8.93 10.81 4.51
C GLU A 282 -7.75 11.71 4.91
N VAL A 283 -6.94 11.27 5.88
CA VAL A 283 -5.73 11.98 6.32
C VAL A 283 -4.55 11.43 5.54
N SER A 284 -3.90 12.33 4.81
CA SER A 284 -2.63 12.07 4.14
C SER A 284 -1.47 12.38 5.06
N LEU A 285 -0.37 11.67 4.86
CA LEU A 285 0.87 11.83 5.60
C LEU A 285 1.98 12.22 4.61
N VAL A 286 2.60 13.36 4.86
CA VAL A 286 3.85 13.78 4.22
C VAL A 286 4.96 13.75 5.26
N PHE A 287 6.10 13.18 4.90
CA PHE A 287 7.27 13.13 5.76
C PHE A 287 8.48 13.60 4.98
N ASP A 288 8.98 14.78 5.36
CA ASP A 288 10.14 15.39 4.75
C ASP A 288 11.35 15.25 5.68
N ARG A 289 12.40 14.58 5.20
CA ARG A 289 13.62 14.35 5.97
C ARG A 289 14.57 15.49 5.72
N ASP A 290 15.16 15.97 6.81
CA ASP A 290 16.15 17.04 6.80
C ASP A 290 15.65 18.33 6.13
N ALA A 291 14.32 18.55 6.18
CA ALA A 291 13.61 19.70 5.61
C ALA A 291 14.20 21.04 6.06
N ARG A 292 14.81 21.08 7.26
CA ARG A 292 15.48 22.26 7.82
C ARG A 292 16.95 21.98 8.17
N GLY A 293 17.58 21.09 7.43
CA GLY A 293 18.95 20.63 7.62
C GLY A 293 19.06 19.27 8.31
N PRO A 294 20.27 18.69 8.37
CA PRO A 294 20.48 17.33 8.87
C PRO A 294 19.90 17.12 10.28
N GLY A 295 19.07 16.10 10.43
CA GLY A 295 18.43 15.74 11.70
C GLY A 295 17.19 16.57 12.05
N HIS A 296 16.70 17.42 11.16
CA HIS A 296 15.47 18.21 11.37
C HIS A 296 14.41 17.83 10.35
N HIS A 297 13.50 16.95 10.76
CA HIS A 297 12.45 16.41 9.92
C HIS A 297 11.14 17.21 10.08
N LEU A 298 10.27 17.09 9.09
CA LEU A 298 8.92 17.65 9.10
C LEU A 298 7.89 16.54 8.88
N VAL A 299 6.87 16.49 9.72
CA VAL A 299 5.72 15.59 9.51
C VAL A 299 4.49 16.45 9.28
N GLU A 300 3.80 16.22 8.17
CA GLU A 300 2.57 16.93 7.84
C GLU A 300 1.42 15.98 7.64
N LEU A 301 0.26 16.38 8.14
CA LEU A 301 -1.00 15.68 7.98
C LEU A 301 -2.00 16.63 7.32
N ASP A 302 -2.67 16.17 6.27
CA ASP A 302 -3.67 16.96 5.57
C ASP A 302 -4.95 16.16 5.28
N ASP A 303 -6.08 16.84 5.47
CA ASP A 303 -7.40 16.38 5.04
C ASP A 303 -7.98 17.43 4.08
N LEU A 304 -7.97 17.08 2.79
CA LEU A 304 -8.47 17.93 1.71
C LEU A 304 -9.97 18.23 1.82
N ALA A 305 -10.77 17.28 2.34
CA ALA A 305 -12.21 17.42 2.38
C ALA A 305 -12.64 18.49 3.38
N THR A 306 -11.97 18.52 4.53
CA THR A 306 -12.27 19.50 5.59
C THR A 306 -11.32 20.69 5.61
N LYS A 307 -10.28 20.68 4.77
CA LYS A 307 -9.17 21.64 4.81
C LYS A 307 -8.57 21.74 6.21
N SER A 308 -8.33 20.59 6.82
CA SER A 308 -7.63 20.50 8.10
C SER A 308 -6.17 20.13 7.86
N PHE A 309 -5.28 20.68 8.67
CA PHE A 309 -3.84 20.49 8.51
C PHE A 309 -3.14 20.43 9.88
N ALA A 310 -2.10 19.63 9.97
CA ALA A 310 -1.18 19.61 11.09
C ALA A 310 0.27 19.49 10.60
N ARG A 311 1.19 20.21 11.24
CA ARG A 311 2.64 20.15 10.99
C ARG A 311 3.36 19.97 12.31
N LEU A 312 4.18 18.93 12.40
CA LEU A 312 5.10 18.68 13.50
C LEU A 312 6.52 19.02 13.07
N ASP A 313 7.16 19.91 13.82
CA ASP A 313 8.59 20.17 13.74
C ASP A 313 9.35 19.14 14.59
N TRP A 314 10.18 18.32 13.94
CA TRP A 314 10.88 17.20 14.58
C TRP A 314 12.41 17.34 14.48
N PRO A 315 13.06 18.03 15.45
CA PRO A 315 14.49 17.96 15.64
C PRO A 315 14.87 16.65 16.36
N THR A 316 15.48 15.72 15.62
CA THR A 316 15.87 14.41 16.13
C THR A 316 16.84 14.51 17.32
N GLY A 317 16.68 13.64 18.31
CA GLY A 317 17.51 13.63 19.52
C GLY A 317 17.26 14.79 20.49
N SER A 318 16.27 15.66 20.22
CA SER A 318 15.93 16.76 21.13
C SER A 318 15.28 16.25 22.42
N ALA A 319 15.72 16.82 23.55
CA ALA A 319 15.09 16.60 24.85
C ALA A 319 13.80 17.43 25.03
N GLU A 320 13.71 18.57 24.34
CA GLU A 320 12.55 19.46 24.41
C GLU A 320 11.32 18.82 23.74
N PRO A 321 10.09 19.10 24.22
CA PRO A 321 8.88 18.68 23.54
C PRO A 321 8.83 19.19 22.09
N PHE A 322 8.33 18.36 21.18
CA PHE A 322 8.16 18.77 19.80
C PHE A 322 6.93 19.68 19.65
N THR A 323 7.00 20.58 18.68
CA THR A 323 5.96 21.57 18.42
C THR A 323 5.07 21.10 17.28
N VAL A 324 3.77 21.31 17.44
CA VAL A 324 2.74 20.97 16.46
C VAL A 324 1.92 22.22 16.15
N SER A 325 1.88 22.62 14.89
CA SER A 325 0.98 23.65 14.38
C SER A 325 -0.23 22.98 13.75
N GLN A 326 -1.46 23.37 14.11
CA GLN A 326 -2.68 22.75 13.58
C GLN A 326 -3.75 23.79 13.25
N LEU A 327 -4.43 23.61 12.11
CA LEU A 327 -5.51 24.47 11.65
C LEU A 327 -6.66 23.66 11.03
N GLY A 328 -7.80 24.32 10.88
CA GLY A 328 -9.03 23.72 10.35
C GLY A 328 -9.90 23.06 11.43
N PRO A 329 -11.06 22.50 11.01
CA PRO A 329 -12.06 21.95 11.93
C PRO A 329 -11.64 20.65 12.62
N ARG A 330 -10.65 19.92 12.08
CA ARG A 330 -10.09 18.70 12.70
C ARG A 330 -8.72 18.97 13.29
N ARG A 331 -8.47 18.42 14.48
CA ARG A 331 -7.16 18.43 15.13
C ARG A 331 -6.40 17.16 14.72
N LEU A 332 -5.87 17.16 13.49
CA LEU A 332 -5.34 15.95 12.86
C LEU A 332 -4.20 15.30 13.65
N TRP A 333 -3.36 16.09 14.31
CA TRP A 333 -2.30 15.53 15.16
C TRP A 333 -2.87 14.86 16.41
N ASP A 334 -3.87 15.48 17.05
CA ASP A 334 -4.52 14.93 18.24
C ASP A 334 -5.24 13.61 17.90
N GLU A 335 -5.84 13.54 16.71
CA GLU A 335 -6.42 12.30 16.19
C GLU A 335 -5.34 11.23 15.93
N ALA A 336 -4.18 11.61 15.39
CA ALA A 336 -3.06 10.71 15.14
C ALA A 336 -2.45 10.17 16.44
N GLU A 337 -2.26 11.02 17.44
CA GLU A 337 -1.85 10.60 18.79
C GLU A 337 -2.86 9.63 19.39
N ALA A 338 -4.16 9.93 19.34
CA ALA A 338 -5.19 9.06 19.88
C ALA A 338 -5.23 7.69 19.18
N ALA A 339 -5.00 7.66 17.86
CA ALA A 339 -4.89 6.43 17.10
C ALA A 339 -3.63 5.62 17.47
N TYR A 340 -2.50 6.31 17.70
CA TYR A 340 -1.25 5.71 18.16
C TYR A 340 -1.38 5.14 19.59
N ASP A 341 -1.93 5.91 20.52
CA ASP A 341 -2.16 5.49 21.90
C ASP A 341 -3.04 4.24 21.93
N TRP A 342 -4.12 4.22 21.15
CA TRP A 342 -4.96 3.04 21.01
C TRP A 342 -4.15 1.82 20.50
N TRP A 343 -3.35 1.99 19.44
CA TRP A 343 -2.52 0.90 18.90
C TRP A 343 -1.53 0.39 19.95
N TYR A 344 -0.90 1.30 20.68
CA TYR A 344 0.07 1.00 21.73
C TYR A 344 -0.58 0.20 22.88
N GLU A 345 -1.70 0.69 23.41
CA GLU A 345 -2.47 0.07 24.50
C GLU A 345 -3.02 -1.32 24.12
N HIS A 346 -3.28 -1.56 22.84
CA HIS A 346 -3.79 -2.85 22.34
C HIS A 346 -2.67 -3.84 21.96
N GLY A 347 -1.47 -3.63 22.52
CA GLY A 347 -0.33 -4.52 22.36
C GLY A 347 0.26 -4.48 20.95
N GLN A 348 0.24 -3.31 20.31
CA GLN A 348 0.96 -3.00 19.08
C GLN A 348 0.71 -4.03 17.95
N PRO A 349 -0.56 -4.30 17.57
CA PRO A 349 -0.86 -5.29 16.55
C PRO A 349 -0.21 -4.94 15.21
N GLY A 350 0.56 -5.89 14.66
CA GLY A 350 0.98 -5.88 13.26
C GLY A 350 -0.19 -6.24 12.32
N PRO A 351 0.00 -6.11 11.00
CA PRO A 351 -1.07 -6.36 10.04
C PRO A 351 -1.65 -7.78 10.11
N ASP A 352 -0.85 -8.80 10.42
CA ASP A 352 -1.26 -10.20 10.58
C ASP A 352 -2.34 -10.41 11.67
N ARG A 353 -2.40 -9.47 12.63
CA ARG A 353 -3.41 -9.42 13.68
C ARG A 353 -4.65 -8.62 13.28
N LEU A 354 -4.69 -8.00 12.12
CA LEU A 354 -5.82 -7.23 11.61
C LEU A 354 -6.67 -8.06 10.65
N GLY A 355 -7.98 -7.89 10.76
CA GLY A 355 -8.96 -8.45 9.82
C GLY A 355 -9.92 -7.42 9.29
N LEU A 356 -10.56 -7.74 8.16
CA LEU A 356 -11.55 -6.90 7.48
C LEU A 356 -12.79 -7.72 7.11
N ALA A 357 -13.98 -7.16 7.31
CA ALA A 357 -15.23 -7.71 6.79
C ALA A 357 -16.02 -6.65 6.04
N ILE A 358 -16.60 -7.08 4.92
CA ILE A 358 -17.41 -6.28 4.01
C ILE A 358 -18.73 -7.00 3.82
N ALA A 359 -19.85 -6.33 4.13
CA ALA A 359 -21.19 -6.85 3.97
C ALA A 359 -21.72 -6.61 2.53
N PRO A 360 -22.67 -7.43 2.04
CA PRO A 360 -23.17 -7.36 0.66
C PRO A 360 -23.97 -6.09 0.36
N ASP A 361 -24.57 -5.48 1.38
CA ASP A 361 -25.27 -4.22 1.25
C ASP A 361 -24.27 -3.10 1.60
N HIS A 362 -24.20 -2.03 0.79
CA HIS A 362 -24.37 -0.63 1.24
C HIS A 362 -24.03 0.33 0.10
N CYS A 363 -25.07 0.71 -0.64
CA CYS A 363 -25.17 2.06 -1.18
C CYS A 363 -25.07 3.04 0.02
N SER A 364 -24.17 4.01 -0.03
CA SER A 364 -23.93 5.06 0.99
C SER A 364 -23.33 4.60 2.35
N GLY A 365 -22.03 4.86 2.55
CA GLY A 365 -21.53 5.35 3.85
C GLY A 365 -21.10 4.38 4.97
N HIS A 366 -20.77 3.11 4.70
CA HIS A 366 -20.00 2.13 5.54
C HIS A 366 -20.76 0.91 6.10
N PRO A 367 -20.13 -0.29 6.01
CA PRO A 367 -19.90 -1.08 7.21
C PRO A 367 -18.57 -1.87 7.12
N VAL A 368 -17.47 -1.25 6.68
CA VAL A 368 -16.15 -1.91 6.73
C VAL A 368 -15.82 -2.16 8.21
N ARG A 369 -15.82 -3.43 8.64
CA ARG A 369 -15.48 -3.81 10.02
C ARG A 369 -14.04 -4.29 10.06
N CYS A 370 -13.16 -3.49 10.66
CA CYS A 370 -11.84 -3.97 11.03
C CYS A 370 -11.89 -4.57 12.45
N TRP A 371 -11.13 -5.65 12.71
CA TRP A 371 -10.96 -6.22 14.06
C TRP A 371 -9.51 -6.65 14.29
N THR A 372 -9.13 -6.80 15.57
CA THR A 372 -7.85 -7.38 15.99
C THR A 372 -8.05 -8.82 16.48
N GLY A 373 -7.09 -9.71 16.22
CA GLY A 373 -7.16 -11.14 16.51
C GLY A 373 -7.12 -11.57 17.99
N CYS A 374 -7.24 -10.66 18.96
CA CYS A 374 -7.10 -10.94 20.40
C CYS A 374 -8.32 -11.64 21.06
N GLY A 375 -8.98 -12.56 20.37
CA GLY A 375 -10.09 -13.36 20.92
C GLY A 375 -11.40 -12.58 21.17
N VAL A 376 -11.41 -11.26 21.05
CA VAL A 376 -12.61 -10.43 21.11
C VAL A 376 -12.76 -9.73 19.78
N ARG A 377 -13.83 -10.03 19.02
CA ARG A 377 -14.24 -9.28 17.83
C ARG A 377 -14.65 -7.86 18.26
N ARG A 378 -13.69 -6.98 18.58
CA ARG A 378 -13.97 -5.57 18.88
C ARG A 378 -14.04 -4.80 17.57
N ARG A 379 -15.18 -4.13 17.36
CA ARG A 379 -15.46 -3.25 16.23
C ARG A 379 -14.48 -2.06 16.26
N ILE A 380 -13.69 -1.88 15.19
CA ILE A 380 -12.86 -0.67 15.03
C ILE A 380 -13.69 0.55 14.59
N GLY A 381 -14.97 0.39 14.19
CA GLY A 381 -15.80 1.49 13.67
C GLY A 381 -17.22 1.57 14.21
N THR A 382 -17.39 2.15 15.41
CA THR A 382 -18.39 3.18 15.79
C THR A 382 -17.97 3.68 17.16
N TRP A 383 -17.45 4.90 17.27
CA TRP A 383 -17.15 5.51 18.58
C TRP A 383 -17.66 6.95 18.68
N PRO A 384 -18.20 7.36 19.85
CA PRO A 384 -18.66 8.71 20.11
C PRO A 384 -17.49 9.69 20.23
N ARG A 385 -17.78 10.99 20.10
CA ARG A 385 -16.83 12.09 20.26
C ARG A 385 -16.06 11.99 21.59
N VAL A 386 -14.78 12.34 21.50
CA VAL A 386 -13.68 12.25 22.50
C VAL A 386 -14.10 12.52 23.95
N GLY A 387 -13.68 11.65 24.87
CA GLY A 387 -13.70 11.89 26.31
C GLY A 387 -12.57 11.13 27.03
N GLY A 388 -11.61 11.89 27.59
CA GLY A 388 -10.63 11.45 28.61
C GLY A 388 -9.39 10.67 28.11
N ARG A 389 -8.21 11.31 28.13
CA ARG A 389 -6.89 10.67 27.92
C ARG A 389 -6.50 9.82 29.14
N ALA A 390 -6.08 8.58 28.95
CA ALA A 390 -5.29 7.82 29.93
C ALA A 390 -3.79 8.04 29.64
N ARG A 391 -2.97 8.23 30.68
CA ARG A 391 -1.52 8.49 30.52
C ARG A 391 -0.76 7.19 30.23
N ARG A 392 0.21 7.26 29.31
CA ARG A 392 1.19 6.20 29.04
C ARG A 392 2.00 5.89 30.33
N PRO A 393 2.23 4.62 30.73
CA PRO A 393 3.08 4.31 31.87
C PRO A 393 4.51 4.82 31.63
N GLY A 394 5.01 5.65 32.55
CA GLY A 394 6.21 6.46 32.36
C GLY A 394 7.55 5.70 32.43
N MET A 395 8.53 6.18 31.65
CA MET A 395 9.94 6.07 32.00
C MET A 395 10.18 6.94 33.25
N THR A 396 10.55 6.28 34.35
CA THR A 396 10.83 6.91 35.63
C THR A 396 12.02 7.87 35.54
N SER A 397 11.83 9.13 35.94
CA SER A 397 12.95 9.99 36.38
C SER A 397 13.40 9.51 37.75
N SER A 398 14.59 8.93 37.84
CA SER A 398 15.20 8.61 39.13
C SER A 398 15.71 9.88 39.80
N ALA A 399 15.02 10.34 40.84
CA ALA A 399 15.58 11.22 41.85
C ALA A 399 15.02 10.79 43.21
N GLY A 400 15.91 10.49 44.18
CA GLY A 400 15.53 10.35 45.59
C GLY A 400 16.02 9.08 46.28
N THR A 401 17.29 9.12 46.68
CA THR A 401 17.93 8.35 47.76
C THR A 401 17.04 8.15 48.99
N THR A 402 17.05 6.97 49.62
CA THR A 402 17.27 6.79 51.08
C THR A 402 17.59 5.32 51.40
N PHE A 403 18.72 5.13 52.09
CA PHE A 403 19.21 3.88 52.69
C PHE A 403 18.27 3.33 53.77
N LEU A 404 18.25 2.00 53.97
CA LEU A 404 18.48 1.45 55.31
C LEU A 404 18.93 -0.01 55.27
N HIS A 405 19.92 -0.27 56.11
CA HIS A 405 20.66 -1.52 56.31
C HIS A 405 19.86 -2.57 57.09
N ARG A 406 20.22 -3.83 56.77
CA ARG A 406 20.00 -5.11 57.47
C ARG A 406 18.67 -5.82 57.28
#